data_AF-A0A3D1VL74-F1
#
_entry.id   AF-A0A3D1VL74-F1
#
_cell.length_a   1.000
_cell.length_b   1.000
_cell.length_c   1.000
_cell.angle_alpha   90.00
_cell.angle_beta   90.00
_cell.angle_gamma   90.00
#
_symmetry.space_group_name_H-M   'P 1'
#
loop_
_entity.id
_entity.type
_entity.pdbx_description
1 polymer ?
#
loop_
_entity_poly.entity_id
_entity_poly.type
_entity_poly.pdbx_seq_one_letter_code
_entity_poly.pdbx_strand_id
1 'polypeptide(L)'
;MGLLKSAWGSDNSKKALKAVAKEADQTKLIEIANSAPLYEVRVAAVKRIANQSAIEYFAKKTDDFSVCCAAIERVSNQTMLADIASHGKEALFRQAAVNNMNLTDQSVFSWVAKNDEANQVCYDAIQRLTDIFELEAVADSRESARHWIEKRQEELISRMTSQTELANIAKLDVDSMVRYAAIRKLTDQSVLAELAKTDGRDNVRKLATERITDQSVLTQLAENDSSYSVRAIAVERIADRAVLQHIYDTDDSEWVCATAKERLTGECREHDLVAIETERITSISGHTAQKFKCKRCGKIVELTGQSDNW
;
A
#
# COMPACT_ATOMS: atom_id res chain seq x y z
N MET A 1 31.90 -45.27 -38.48
CA MET A 1 30.98 -44.21 -38.94
C MET A 1 30.64 -43.35 -37.74
N GLY A 2 31.25 -42.16 -37.64
CA GLY A 2 30.90 -41.21 -36.59
C GLY A 2 29.49 -40.70 -36.85
N LEU A 3 28.55 -40.97 -35.94
CA LEU A 3 27.24 -40.34 -35.95
C LEU A 3 27.47 -38.82 -35.98
N LEU A 4 27.12 -38.17 -37.08
CA LEU A 4 27.08 -36.71 -37.15
C LEU A 4 26.17 -36.25 -36.01
N LYS A 5 26.75 -35.75 -34.91
CA LYS A 5 25.99 -35.16 -33.81
C LYS A 5 25.04 -34.13 -34.44
N SER A 6 23.75 -34.26 -34.16
CA SER A 6 22.73 -33.30 -34.58
C SER A 6 23.20 -31.88 -34.24
N ALA A 7 22.82 -30.88 -35.03
CA ALA A 7 23.34 -29.52 -34.83
C ALA A 7 23.01 -28.97 -33.43
N TRP A 8 21.91 -29.43 -32.81
CA TRP A 8 21.52 -29.15 -31.43
C TRP A 8 22.28 -30.00 -30.37
N GLY A 9 22.81 -31.17 -30.74
CA GLY A 9 23.67 -32.02 -29.90
C GLY A 9 25.14 -31.60 -29.88
N SER A 10 25.46 -30.43 -30.42
CA SER A 10 26.81 -29.83 -30.41
C SER A 10 27.18 -29.32 -29.02
N ASP A 11 28.42 -29.58 -28.59
CA ASP A 11 28.96 -29.06 -27.32
C ASP A 11 29.19 -27.53 -27.36
N ASN A 12 29.14 -26.93 -28.56
CA ASN A 12 29.09 -25.47 -28.73
C ASN A 12 27.66 -24.93 -28.56
N SER A 13 27.40 -24.30 -27.42
CA SER A 13 26.11 -23.68 -27.05
C SER A 13 25.54 -22.75 -28.12
N LYS A 14 26.36 -21.84 -28.68
CA LYS A 14 25.90 -20.87 -29.70
C LYS A 14 25.43 -21.56 -30.98
N LYS A 15 26.11 -22.64 -31.38
CA LYS A 15 25.70 -23.44 -32.55
C LYS A 15 24.42 -24.22 -32.25
N ALA A 16 24.33 -24.84 -31.07
CA ALA A 16 23.17 -25.62 -30.67
C ALA A 16 21.92 -24.75 -30.52
N LEU A 17 22.00 -23.60 -29.85
CA LEU A 17 20.90 -22.65 -29.70
C LEU A 17 20.42 -22.09 -31.05
N LYS A 18 21.33 -21.82 -32.01
CA LYS A 18 20.94 -21.43 -33.37
C LYS A 18 20.19 -22.54 -34.11
N ALA A 19 20.56 -23.79 -33.89
CA ALA A 19 19.84 -24.92 -34.47
C ALA A 19 18.44 -25.04 -33.86
N VAL A 20 18.34 -24.98 -32.52
CA VAL A 20 17.06 -24.98 -31.82
C VAL A 20 16.20 -23.83 -32.30
N ALA A 21 16.70 -22.60 -32.42
CA ALA A 21 15.92 -21.44 -32.86
C ALA A 21 15.28 -21.58 -34.26
N LYS A 22 15.88 -22.40 -35.14
CA LYS A 22 15.37 -22.65 -36.50
C LYS A 22 14.46 -23.87 -36.60
N GLU A 23 14.35 -24.68 -35.55
CA GLU A 23 13.58 -25.92 -35.58
C GLU A 23 12.08 -25.63 -35.47
N ALA A 24 11.28 -25.99 -36.46
CA ALA A 24 9.84 -25.75 -36.43
C ALA A 24 9.05 -26.97 -35.95
N ASP A 25 9.66 -28.15 -36.04
CA ASP A 25 9.04 -29.43 -35.70
C ASP A 25 8.88 -29.58 -34.19
N GLN A 26 7.63 -29.68 -33.73
CA GLN A 26 7.29 -29.80 -32.31
C GLN A 26 7.77 -31.11 -31.70
N THR A 27 7.77 -32.20 -32.46
CA THR A 27 8.28 -33.50 -31.99
C THR A 27 9.79 -33.43 -31.78
N LYS A 28 10.52 -32.77 -32.68
CA LYS A 28 11.97 -32.52 -32.48
C LYS A 28 12.24 -31.58 -31.33
N LEU A 29 11.44 -30.54 -31.12
CA LEU A 29 11.59 -29.68 -29.95
C LEU A 29 11.41 -30.46 -28.64
N ILE A 30 10.46 -31.40 -28.58
CA ILE A 30 10.30 -32.30 -27.44
C ILE A 30 11.52 -33.24 -27.28
N GLU A 31 12.06 -33.78 -28.38
CA GLU A 31 13.27 -34.61 -28.35
C GLU A 31 14.47 -33.83 -27.80
N ILE A 32 14.68 -32.62 -28.30
CA ILE A 32 15.75 -31.71 -27.88
C ILE A 32 15.59 -31.37 -26.40
N ALA A 33 14.38 -31.02 -25.96
CA ALA A 33 14.07 -30.71 -24.56
C ALA A 33 14.37 -31.89 -23.61
N ASN A 34 14.26 -33.13 -24.08
CA ASN A 34 14.55 -34.32 -23.27
C ASN A 34 16.04 -34.70 -23.23
N SER A 35 16.79 -34.43 -24.30
CA SER A 35 18.06 -35.13 -24.53
C SER A 35 19.24 -34.24 -24.88
N ALA A 36 19.05 -32.94 -25.15
CA ALA A 36 20.18 -32.08 -25.48
C ALA A 36 21.20 -32.02 -24.32
N PRO A 37 22.51 -32.10 -24.62
CA PRO A 37 23.54 -32.20 -23.58
C PRO A 37 23.61 -30.92 -22.72
N LEU A 38 23.35 -29.76 -23.33
CA LEU A 38 23.40 -28.47 -22.66
C LEU A 38 22.01 -28.08 -22.15
N TYR A 39 21.89 -27.75 -20.86
CA TYR A 39 20.61 -27.41 -20.24
C TYR A 39 19.97 -26.17 -20.89
N GLU A 40 20.74 -25.16 -21.29
CA GLU A 40 20.22 -23.98 -21.99
C GLU A 40 19.54 -24.33 -23.32
N VAL A 41 19.99 -25.38 -24.00
CA VAL A 41 19.43 -25.88 -25.26
C VAL A 41 18.11 -26.58 -24.99
N ARG A 42 18.04 -27.37 -23.90
CA ARG A 42 16.79 -28.00 -23.45
C ARG A 42 15.74 -26.96 -23.06
N VAL A 43 16.13 -25.96 -22.28
CA VAL A 43 15.27 -24.81 -21.90
C VAL A 43 14.78 -24.05 -23.14
N ALA A 44 15.67 -23.75 -24.08
CA ALA A 44 15.31 -23.06 -25.32
C ALA A 44 14.30 -23.85 -26.16
N ALA A 45 14.38 -25.18 -26.15
CA ALA A 45 13.41 -26.03 -26.82
C ALA A 45 12.05 -25.98 -26.12
N VAL A 46 11.99 -26.13 -24.78
CA VAL A 46 10.75 -26.02 -23.99
C VAL A 46 10.04 -24.69 -24.21
N LYS A 47 10.78 -23.58 -24.27
CA LYS A 47 10.24 -22.25 -24.56
C LYS A 47 9.54 -22.15 -25.92
N ARG A 48 9.78 -23.09 -26.83
CA ARG A 48 9.21 -23.14 -28.18
C ARG A 48 8.20 -24.27 -28.39
N ILE A 49 8.01 -25.14 -27.40
CA ILE A 49 6.96 -26.17 -27.44
C ILE A 49 5.61 -25.49 -27.29
N ALA A 50 4.68 -25.79 -28.19
CA ALA A 50 3.30 -25.29 -28.16
C ALA A 50 2.31 -26.29 -27.53
N ASN A 51 2.65 -27.58 -27.54
CA ASN A 51 1.77 -28.62 -27.00
C ASN A 51 1.74 -28.56 -25.47
N GLN A 52 0.56 -28.31 -24.91
CA GLN A 52 0.38 -28.14 -23.47
C GLN A 52 0.64 -29.43 -22.67
N SER A 53 0.26 -30.61 -23.19
CA SER A 53 0.55 -31.88 -22.54
C SER A 53 2.05 -32.15 -22.42
N ALA A 54 2.85 -31.75 -23.42
CA ALA A 54 4.30 -31.83 -23.37
C ALA A 54 4.88 -30.83 -22.36
N ILE A 55 4.38 -29.60 -22.30
CA ILE A 55 4.78 -28.60 -21.29
C ILE A 55 4.49 -29.14 -19.87
N GLU A 56 3.30 -29.69 -19.63
CA GLU A 56 2.93 -30.28 -18.34
C GLU A 56 3.80 -31.48 -17.98
N TYR A 57 4.17 -32.30 -18.97
CA TYR A 57 5.13 -33.39 -18.76
C TYR A 57 6.49 -32.87 -18.27
N PHE A 58 7.03 -31.81 -18.89
CA PHE A 58 8.30 -31.21 -18.45
C PHE A 58 8.18 -30.49 -17.10
N ALA A 59 7.04 -29.89 -16.79
CA ALA A 59 6.82 -29.23 -15.50
C ALA A 59 6.69 -30.23 -14.33
N LYS A 60 6.35 -31.50 -14.60
CA LYS A 60 6.33 -32.59 -13.61
C LYS A 60 7.66 -33.32 -13.46
N LYS A 61 8.60 -33.11 -14.40
CA LYS A 61 9.96 -33.63 -14.23
C LYS A 61 10.60 -32.98 -13.01
N THR A 62 11.57 -33.65 -12.40
CA THR A 62 12.29 -33.14 -11.23
C THR A 62 13.80 -33.30 -11.36
N ASP A 63 14.25 -33.94 -12.45
CA ASP A 63 15.65 -34.23 -12.76
C ASP A 63 16.37 -33.06 -13.44
N ASP A 64 15.64 -32.19 -14.15
CA ASP A 64 16.20 -31.00 -14.80
C ASP A 64 15.50 -29.72 -14.36
N PHE A 65 16.03 -29.15 -13.29
CA PHE A 65 15.50 -27.96 -12.64
C PHE A 65 15.18 -26.80 -13.60
N SER A 66 16.11 -26.47 -14.49
CA SER A 66 15.98 -25.33 -15.41
C SER A 66 14.86 -25.56 -16.44
N VAL A 67 14.75 -26.80 -16.93
CA VAL A 67 13.66 -27.21 -17.84
C VAL A 67 12.31 -27.18 -17.14
N CYS A 68 12.26 -27.63 -15.88
CA CYS A 68 11.04 -27.65 -15.09
C CYS A 68 10.52 -26.24 -14.85
N CYS A 69 11.36 -25.30 -14.39
CA CYS A 69 10.97 -23.90 -14.23
C CYS A 69 10.45 -23.30 -15.54
N ALA A 70 11.19 -23.48 -16.65
CA ALA A 70 10.78 -22.97 -17.96
C ALA A 70 9.47 -23.58 -18.47
N ALA A 71 9.17 -24.80 -18.07
CA ALA A 71 7.90 -25.45 -18.36
C ALA A 71 6.77 -24.91 -17.47
N ILE A 72 7.00 -24.77 -16.16
CA ILE A 72 6.02 -24.22 -15.19
C ILE A 72 5.58 -22.82 -15.60
N GLU A 73 6.51 -21.95 -16.02
CA GLU A 73 6.22 -20.60 -16.54
C GLU A 73 5.25 -20.60 -17.75
N ARG A 74 5.13 -21.73 -18.44
CA ARG A 74 4.30 -21.90 -19.64
C ARG A 74 3.06 -22.75 -19.42
N VAL A 75 2.87 -23.33 -18.23
CA VAL A 75 1.67 -24.12 -17.94
C VAL A 75 0.43 -23.22 -18.01
N SER A 76 -0.62 -23.69 -18.69
CA SER A 76 -1.93 -23.02 -18.75
C SER A 76 -2.97 -23.67 -17.84
N ASN A 77 -2.70 -24.88 -17.32
CA ASN A 77 -3.58 -25.61 -16.43
C ASN A 77 -3.50 -25.05 -15.01
N GLN A 78 -4.53 -24.30 -14.61
CA GLN A 78 -4.60 -23.66 -13.30
C GLN A 78 -4.59 -24.66 -12.14
N THR A 79 -5.23 -25.84 -12.27
CA THR A 79 -5.20 -26.86 -11.21
C THR A 79 -3.80 -27.40 -10.98
N MET A 80 -3.05 -27.61 -12.06
CA MET A 80 -1.65 -28.03 -11.95
C MET A 80 -0.77 -26.92 -11.35
N LEU A 81 -0.98 -25.67 -11.75
CA LEU A 81 -0.27 -24.53 -11.16
C LEU A 81 -0.56 -24.39 -9.66
N ALA A 82 -1.82 -24.55 -9.26
CA ALA A 82 -2.22 -24.51 -7.86
C ALA A 82 -1.52 -25.62 -7.04
N ASP A 83 -1.50 -26.85 -7.57
CA ASP A 83 -0.80 -27.97 -6.91
C ASP A 83 0.71 -27.71 -6.77
N ILE A 84 1.36 -27.21 -7.82
CA ILE A 84 2.79 -26.88 -7.78
C ILE A 84 3.04 -25.71 -6.81
N ALA A 85 2.22 -24.66 -6.84
CA ALA A 85 2.36 -23.51 -5.95
C ALA A 85 2.26 -23.92 -4.47
N SER A 86 1.33 -24.82 -4.14
CA SER A 86 1.07 -25.23 -2.75
C SER A 86 1.96 -26.38 -2.26
N HIS A 87 2.33 -27.32 -3.13
CA HIS A 87 2.98 -28.58 -2.72
C HIS A 87 4.28 -28.87 -3.48
N GLY A 88 4.73 -27.97 -4.35
CA GLY A 88 5.99 -28.13 -5.08
C GLY A 88 7.17 -28.30 -4.13
N LYS A 89 7.94 -29.37 -4.32
CA LYS A 89 9.07 -29.70 -3.44
C LYS A 89 10.11 -28.58 -3.37
N GLU A 90 10.40 -27.97 -4.51
CA GLU A 90 11.45 -26.94 -4.63
C GLU A 90 10.82 -25.54 -4.61
N ALA A 91 11.39 -24.64 -3.79
CA ALA A 91 10.87 -23.28 -3.64
C ALA A 91 10.78 -22.51 -4.97
N LEU A 92 11.73 -22.69 -5.89
CA LEU A 92 11.68 -22.01 -7.19
C LEU A 92 10.57 -22.56 -8.10
N PHE A 93 10.13 -23.81 -7.93
CA PHE A 93 8.97 -24.33 -8.66
C PHE A 93 7.69 -23.69 -8.15
N ARG A 94 7.54 -23.59 -6.82
CA ARG A 94 6.43 -22.88 -6.19
C ARG A 94 6.40 -21.42 -6.62
N GLN A 95 7.55 -20.75 -6.60
CA GLN A 95 7.71 -19.37 -7.06
C GLN A 95 7.30 -19.20 -8.54
N ALA A 96 7.80 -20.06 -9.43
CA ALA A 96 7.46 -20.03 -10.85
C ALA A 96 5.96 -20.23 -11.09
N ALA A 97 5.31 -21.10 -10.29
CA ALA A 97 3.87 -21.32 -10.38
C ALA A 97 3.07 -20.10 -9.88
N VAL A 98 3.47 -19.49 -8.75
CA VAL A 98 2.87 -18.25 -8.21
C VAL A 98 2.97 -17.09 -9.22
N ASN A 99 4.12 -16.96 -9.88
CA ASN A 99 4.36 -15.90 -10.87
C ASN A 99 3.76 -16.18 -12.25
N ASN A 100 3.25 -17.39 -12.50
CA ASN A 100 2.58 -17.71 -13.76
C ASN A 100 1.23 -16.99 -13.83
N MET A 101 1.00 -16.26 -14.92
CA MET A 101 -0.21 -15.45 -15.12
C MET A 101 -1.50 -16.28 -15.26
N ASN A 102 -1.41 -17.58 -15.57
CA ASN A 102 -2.55 -18.50 -15.64
C ASN A 102 -3.01 -18.99 -14.26
N LEU A 103 -2.22 -18.75 -13.20
CA LEU A 103 -2.70 -18.91 -11.83
C LEU A 103 -3.39 -17.61 -11.41
N THR A 104 -4.68 -17.69 -11.12
CA THR A 104 -5.51 -16.53 -10.76
C THR A 104 -6.28 -16.71 -9.46
N ASP A 105 -6.34 -17.94 -8.95
CA ASP A 105 -7.04 -18.31 -7.72
C ASP A 105 -6.45 -17.59 -6.49
N GLN A 106 -7.23 -16.66 -5.93
CA GLN A 106 -6.84 -15.89 -4.75
C GLN A 106 -6.69 -16.76 -3.49
N SER A 107 -7.43 -17.87 -3.40
CA SER A 107 -7.32 -18.79 -2.26
C SER A 107 -5.97 -19.50 -2.23
N VAL A 108 -5.40 -19.81 -3.40
CA VAL A 108 -4.05 -20.37 -3.53
C VAL A 108 -3.02 -19.34 -3.08
N PHE A 109 -3.11 -18.08 -3.54
CA PHE A 109 -2.17 -17.04 -3.10
C PHE A 109 -2.25 -16.78 -1.59
N SER A 110 -3.46 -16.73 -1.02
CA SER A 110 -3.68 -16.58 0.43
C SER A 110 -3.06 -17.75 1.20
N TRP A 111 -3.27 -18.99 0.73
CA TRP A 111 -2.67 -20.18 1.35
C TRP A 111 -1.13 -20.16 1.28
N VAL A 112 -0.56 -19.89 0.11
CA VAL A 112 0.90 -19.85 -0.09
C VAL A 112 1.53 -18.76 0.77
N ALA A 113 0.94 -17.56 0.80
CA ALA A 113 1.42 -16.46 1.63
C ALA A 113 1.46 -16.80 3.13
N LYS A 114 0.47 -17.58 3.61
CA LYS A 114 0.38 -18.03 5.01
C LYS A 114 1.36 -19.16 5.34
N ASN A 115 1.55 -20.12 4.43
CA ASN A 115 2.14 -21.42 4.77
C ASN A 115 3.53 -21.69 4.17
N ASP A 116 3.96 -20.96 3.13
CA ASP A 116 5.22 -21.29 2.46
C ASP A 116 6.44 -20.96 3.35
N GLU A 117 7.39 -21.88 3.42
CA GLU A 117 8.64 -21.72 4.16
C GLU A 117 9.56 -20.66 3.55
N ALA A 118 9.47 -20.43 2.23
CA ALA A 118 10.35 -19.53 1.50
C ALA A 118 9.75 -18.13 1.45
N ASN A 119 10.42 -17.19 2.12
CA ASN A 119 10.02 -15.77 2.19
C ASN A 119 9.75 -15.14 0.82
N GLN A 120 10.55 -15.49 -0.21
CA GLN A 120 10.34 -14.96 -1.56
C GLN A 120 9.03 -15.45 -2.18
N VAL A 121 8.66 -16.72 -1.97
CA VAL A 121 7.40 -17.26 -2.51
C VAL A 121 6.20 -16.62 -1.82
N CYS A 122 6.30 -16.40 -0.51
CA CYS A 122 5.29 -15.69 0.26
C CYS A 122 5.11 -14.26 -0.23
N TYR A 123 6.22 -13.55 -0.42
CA TYR A 123 6.21 -12.19 -0.93
C TYR A 123 5.54 -12.12 -2.32
N ASP A 124 5.92 -13.00 -3.25
CA ASP A 124 5.34 -13.05 -4.60
C ASP A 124 3.83 -13.34 -4.54
N ALA A 125 3.39 -14.24 -3.65
CA ALA A 125 1.96 -14.52 -3.44
C ALA A 125 1.21 -13.32 -2.87
N ILE A 126 1.79 -12.58 -1.91
CA ILE A 126 1.23 -11.33 -1.37
C ILE A 126 1.09 -10.28 -2.47
N GLN A 127 2.07 -10.16 -3.36
CA GLN A 127 1.99 -9.24 -4.52
C GLN A 127 0.88 -9.62 -5.52
N ARG A 128 0.41 -10.87 -5.49
CA ARG A 128 -0.66 -11.39 -6.33
C ARG A 128 -2.05 -11.29 -5.70
N LEU A 129 -2.13 -11.04 -4.39
CA LEU A 129 -3.39 -10.76 -3.69
C LEU A 129 -3.95 -9.38 -4.06
N THR A 130 -5.27 -9.33 -4.19
CA THR A 130 -6.02 -8.11 -4.53
C THR A 130 -7.05 -7.72 -3.49
N ASP A 131 -7.46 -8.64 -2.61
CA ASP A 131 -8.41 -8.38 -1.54
C ASP A 131 -7.67 -7.87 -0.28
N ILE A 132 -8.06 -6.68 0.19
CA ILE A 132 -7.43 -6.00 1.34
C ILE A 132 -7.72 -6.73 2.66
N PHE A 133 -8.90 -7.35 2.79
CA PHE A 133 -9.27 -8.08 4.00
C PHE A 133 -8.56 -9.43 4.07
N GLU A 134 -8.37 -10.11 2.92
CA GLU A 134 -7.56 -11.33 2.88
C GLU A 134 -6.09 -11.07 3.21
N LEU A 135 -5.56 -9.92 2.79
CA LEU A 135 -4.21 -9.50 3.14
C LEU A 135 -4.03 -9.38 4.67
N GLU A 136 -5.02 -8.86 5.39
CA GLU A 136 -4.98 -8.81 6.85
C GLU A 136 -5.02 -10.20 7.49
N ALA A 137 -5.84 -11.10 6.96
CA ALA A 137 -5.88 -12.50 7.42
C ALA A 137 -4.52 -13.22 7.24
N VAL A 138 -3.71 -12.82 6.24
CA VAL A 138 -2.33 -13.29 6.08
C VAL A 138 -1.44 -12.72 7.19
N ALA A 139 -1.58 -11.43 7.54
CA ALA A 139 -0.77 -10.77 8.57
C ALA A 139 -0.97 -11.43 9.94
N ASP A 140 -2.21 -11.74 10.29
CA ASP A 140 -2.58 -12.45 11.52
C ASP A 140 -1.93 -13.84 11.62
N SER A 141 -1.78 -14.52 10.49
CA SER A 141 -1.17 -15.86 10.44
C SER A 141 0.36 -15.81 10.43
N ARG A 142 0.95 -14.71 9.94
CA ARG A 142 2.38 -14.56 9.69
C ARG A 142 2.85 -13.13 9.96
N GLU A 143 3.13 -12.86 11.23
CA GLU A 143 3.59 -11.55 11.69
C GLU A 143 4.83 -11.04 10.93
N SER A 144 5.75 -11.94 10.52
CA SER A 144 6.95 -11.55 9.76
C SER A 144 6.66 -10.97 8.37
N ALA A 145 5.45 -11.17 7.84
CA ALA A 145 5.00 -10.62 6.56
C ALA A 145 4.25 -9.28 6.68
N ARG A 146 4.01 -8.78 7.90
CA ARG A 146 3.20 -7.57 8.16
C ARG A 146 3.64 -6.38 7.31
N HIS A 147 4.95 -6.10 7.25
CA HIS A 147 5.46 -4.98 6.45
C HIS A 147 5.17 -5.12 4.93
N TRP A 148 5.18 -6.33 4.38
CA TRP A 148 4.83 -6.54 2.96
C TRP A 148 3.34 -6.33 2.71
N ILE A 149 2.52 -6.69 3.70
CA ILE A 149 1.06 -6.57 3.65
C ILE A 149 0.63 -5.11 3.73
N GLU A 150 1.14 -4.36 4.71
CA GLU A 150 0.90 -2.92 4.86
C GLU A 150 1.22 -2.19 3.55
N LYS A 151 2.41 -2.45 2.99
CA LYS A 151 2.82 -1.88 1.71
C LYS A 151 1.87 -2.25 0.57
N ARG A 152 1.43 -3.51 0.53
CA ARG A 152 0.53 -3.98 -0.52
C ARG A 152 -0.87 -3.36 -0.40
N GLN A 153 -1.42 -3.26 0.81
CA GLN A 153 -2.69 -2.59 1.08
C GLN A 153 -2.62 -1.11 0.66
N GLU A 154 -1.55 -0.39 1.00
CA GLU A 154 -1.33 0.99 0.55
C GLU A 154 -1.30 1.10 -0.99
N GLU A 155 -0.59 0.20 -1.68
CA GLU A 155 -0.54 0.17 -3.14
C GLU A 155 -1.91 -0.11 -3.79
N LEU A 156 -2.74 -0.96 -3.18
CA LEU A 156 -4.09 -1.24 -3.68
C LEU A 156 -5.02 -0.03 -3.47
N ILE A 157 -5.04 0.54 -2.26
CA ILE A 157 -5.88 1.70 -1.91
C ILE A 157 -5.48 2.94 -2.71
N SER A 158 -4.18 3.17 -2.90
CA SER A 158 -3.67 4.33 -3.65
C SER A 158 -4.12 4.33 -5.12
N ARG A 159 -4.37 3.16 -5.71
CA ARG A 159 -4.92 3.01 -7.08
C ARG A 159 -6.43 2.91 -7.14
N MET A 160 -7.10 2.65 -6.02
CA MET A 160 -8.55 2.45 -5.95
C MET A 160 -9.33 3.74 -6.27
N THR A 161 -10.38 3.64 -7.08
CA THR A 161 -11.25 4.76 -7.46
C THR A 161 -12.71 4.58 -7.06
N SER A 162 -13.12 3.34 -6.77
CA SER A 162 -14.47 2.99 -6.34
C SER A 162 -14.78 3.57 -4.96
N GLN A 163 -15.73 4.51 -4.90
CA GLN A 163 -16.15 5.11 -3.63
C GLN A 163 -16.86 4.10 -2.72
N THR A 164 -17.59 3.14 -3.29
CA THR A 164 -18.24 2.06 -2.52
C THR A 164 -17.21 1.15 -1.86
N GLU A 165 -16.14 0.79 -2.57
CA GLU A 165 -15.08 -0.06 -2.03
C GLU A 165 -14.28 0.67 -0.96
N LEU A 166 -13.93 1.94 -1.20
CA LEU A 166 -13.30 2.80 -0.21
C LEU A 166 -14.16 2.96 1.05
N ALA A 167 -15.48 3.11 0.90
CA ALA A 167 -16.40 3.19 2.03
C ALA A 167 -16.44 1.88 2.83
N ASN A 168 -16.45 0.73 2.15
CA ASN A 168 -16.42 -0.58 2.82
C ASN A 168 -15.13 -0.75 3.64
N ILE A 169 -13.97 -0.46 3.05
CA ILE A 169 -12.67 -0.52 3.75
C ILE A 169 -12.66 0.45 4.93
N ALA A 170 -13.06 1.70 4.71
CA ALA A 170 -13.07 2.72 5.75
C ALA A 170 -14.00 2.39 6.93
N LYS A 171 -15.02 1.55 6.74
CA LYS A 171 -15.95 1.13 7.80
C LYS A 171 -15.57 -0.15 8.50
N LEU A 172 -15.01 -1.11 7.75
CA LEU A 172 -14.94 -2.50 8.19
C LEU A 172 -13.52 -2.98 8.47
N ASP A 173 -12.50 -2.31 7.93
CA ASP A 173 -11.13 -2.76 8.11
C ASP A 173 -10.70 -2.65 9.57
N VAL A 174 -10.04 -3.69 10.08
CA VAL A 174 -9.61 -3.76 11.49
C VAL A 174 -8.45 -2.80 11.76
N ASP A 175 -7.58 -2.58 10.78
CA ASP A 175 -6.46 -1.67 10.91
C ASP A 175 -6.87 -0.22 10.64
N SER A 176 -6.72 0.60 11.68
CA SER A 176 -6.92 2.04 11.60
C SER A 176 -6.09 2.75 10.53
N MET A 177 -4.90 2.27 10.19
CA MET A 177 -4.07 2.87 9.12
C MET A 177 -4.66 2.60 7.74
N VAL A 178 -5.22 1.41 7.53
CA VAL A 178 -5.93 1.04 6.30
C VAL A 178 -7.23 1.84 6.18
N ARG A 179 -8.02 1.96 7.26
CA ARG A 179 -9.18 2.86 7.29
C ARG A 179 -8.80 4.31 7.00
N TYR A 180 -7.73 4.80 7.62
CA TYR A 180 -7.20 6.15 7.40
C TYR A 180 -6.83 6.37 5.93
N ALA A 181 -6.13 5.43 5.30
CA ALA A 181 -5.75 5.49 3.89
C ALA A 181 -6.99 5.56 2.97
N ALA A 182 -8.04 4.78 3.27
CA ALA A 182 -9.29 4.81 2.51
C ALA A 182 -10.02 6.17 2.64
N ILE A 183 -10.13 6.70 3.86
CA ILE A 183 -10.81 7.98 4.15
C ILE A 183 -10.16 9.15 3.39
N ARG A 184 -8.84 9.16 3.21
CA ARG A 184 -8.13 10.21 2.44
C ARG A 184 -8.69 10.38 1.02
N LYS A 185 -9.26 9.31 0.45
CA LYS A 185 -9.80 9.27 -0.92
C LYS A 185 -11.32 9.24 -0.96
N LEU A 186 -11.96 9.09 0.20
CA LEU A 186 -13.40 9.02 0.32
C LEU A 186 -14.02 10.42 0.20
N THR A 187 -15.15 10.50 -0.50
CA THR A 187 -15.90 11.75 -0.73
C THR A 187 -17.33 11.70 -0.23
N ASP A 188 -17.85 10.50 0.06
CA ASP A 188 -19.19 10.30 0.59
C ASP A 188 -19.33 10.97 1.97
N GLN A 189 -20.08 12.08 2.01
CA GLN A 189 -20.26 12.87 3.22
C GLN A 189 -21.02 12.12 4.31
N SER A 190 -21.90 11.18 3.95
CA SER A 190 -22.66 10.40 4.93
C SER A 190 -21.75 9.40 5.66
N VAL A 191 -20.87 8.73 4.91
CA VAL A 191 -19.88 7.80 5.46
C VAL A 191 -18.83 8.55 6.27
N LEU A 192 -18.36 9.71 5.79
CA LEU A 192 -17.43 10.56 6.55
C LEU A 192 -18.04 11.02 7.87
N ALA A 193 -19.30 11.45 7.87
CA ALA A 193 -20.00 11.87 9.08
C ALA A 193 -20.22 10.72 10.08
N GLU A 194 -20.52 9.51 9.59
CA GLU A 194 -20.61 8.30 10.41
C GLU A 194 -19.26 8.02 11.08
N LEU A 195 -18.19 7.88 10.29
CA LEU A 195 -16.85 7.57 10.78
C LEU A 195 -16.31 8.63 11.75
N ALA A 196 -16.56 9.90 11.48
CA ALA A 196 -16.18 11.00 12.37
C ALA A 196 -16.88 10.93 13.74
N LYS A 197 -18.07 10.32 13.83
CA LYS A 197 -18.82 10.18 15.08
C LYS A 197 -18.51 8.88 15.82
N THR A 198 -18.20 7.80 15.09
CA THR A 198 -18.23 6.45 15.66
C THR A 198 -16.91 5.69 15.62
N ASP A 199 -15.89 6.11 14.85
CA ASP A 199 -14.63 5.35 14.80
C ASP A 199 -13.94 5.32 16.18
N GLY A 200 -13.44 4.15 16.58
CA GLY A 200 -12.78 3.96 17.87
C GLY A 200 -11.45 4.71 17.99
N ARG A 201 -10.82 5.10 16.89
CA ARG A 201 -9.54 5.83 16.89
C ARG A 201 -9.76 7.30 16.57
N ASP A 202 -9.22 8.17 17.42
CA ASP A 202 -9.37 9.62 17.31
C ASP A 202 -8.67 10.20 16.07
N ASN A 203 -7.52 9.66 15.66
CA ASN A 203 -6.84 10.04 14.41
C ASN A 203 -7.70 9.75 13.16
N VAL A 204 -8.49 8.67 13.17
CA VAL A 204 -9.43 8.34 12.10
C VAL A 204 -10.62 9.31 12.12
N ARG A 205 -11.23 9.53 13.30
CA ARG A 205 -12.31 10.51 13.45
C ARG A 205 -11.88 11.91 13.04
N LYS A 206 -10.67 12.32 13.41
CA LYS A 206 -10.05 13.59 13.05
C LYS A 206 -9.97 13.74 11.53
N LEU A 207 -9.37 12.76 10.83
CA LEU A 207 -9.26 12.81 9.37
C LEU A 207 -10.64 12.86 8.69
N ALA A 208 -11.61 12.08 9.18
CA ALA A 208 -12.97 12.13 8.65
C ALA A 208 -13.57 13.55 8.85
N THR A 209 -13.40 14.15 10.03
CA THR A 209 -13.85 15.51 10.37
C THR A 209 -13.23 16.58 9.48
N GLU A 210 -11.94 16.47 9.15
CA GLU A 210 -11.24 17.38 8.22
C GLU A 210 -11.93 17.45 6.84
N ARG A 211 -12.67 16.40 6.45
CA ARG A 211 -13.31 16.25 5.14
C ARG A 211 -14.82 16.50 5.15
N ILE A 212 -15.42 16.76 6.32
CA ILE A 212 -16.84 17.05 6.45
C ILE A 212 -17.12 18.50 6.03
N THR A 213 -18.23 18.71 5.33
CA THR A 213 -18.76 20.04 4.98
C THR A 213 -20.06 20.40 5.68
N ASP A 214 -20.78 19.40 6.21
CA ASP A 214 -22.03 19.61 6.94
C ASP A 214 -21.76 20.35 8.27
N GLN A 215 -22.28 21.58 8.37
CA GLN A 215 -22.08 22.45 9.52
C GLN A 215 -22.75 21.90 10.80
N SER A 216 -23.88 21.21 10.69
CA SER A 216 -24.54 20.60 11.85
C SER A 216 -23.71 19.46 12.42
N VAL A 217 -23.12 18.64 11.55
CA VAL A 217 -22.20 17.57 11.99
C VAL A 217 -20.93 18.16 12.62
N LEU A 218 -20.35 19.21 12.03
CA LEU A 218 -19.19 19.87 12.60
C LEU A 218 -19.48 20.47 13.98
N THR A 219 -20.61 21.14 14.18
CA THR A 219 -21.03 21.64 15.49
C THR A 219 -21.16 20.51 16.51
N GLN A 220 -21.84 19.41 16.16
CA GLN A 220 -21.98 18.25 17.06
C GLN A 220 -20.62 17.68 17.48
N LEU A 221 -19.68 17.53 16.55
CA LEU A 221 -18.34 17.02 16.83
C LEU A 221 -17.53 18.01 17.69
N ALA A 222 -17.64 19.31 17.41
CA ALA A 222 -16.94 20.35 18.16
C ALA A 222 -17.44 20.48 19.61
N GLU A 223 -18.69 20.17 19.88
CA GLU A 223 -19.28 20.23 21.23
C GLU A 223 -19.07 18.93 22.03
N ASN A 224 -19.04 17.77 21.36
CA ASN A 224 -19.23 16.48 22.04
C ASN A 224 -18.13 15.43 21.83
N ASP A 225 -17.17 15.60 20.90
CA ASP A 225 -16.14 14.58 20.72
C ASP A 225 -15.21 14.49 21.94
N SER A 226 -14.89 13.27 22.36
CA SER A 226 -14.05 13.02 23.54
C SER A 226 -12.59 13.45 23.34
N SER A 227 -12.11 13.52 22.09
CA SER A 227 -10.76 13.99 21.78
C SER A 227 -10.79 15.48 21.45
N TYR A 228 -10.08 16.28 22.26
CA TYR A 228 -9.91 17.71 22.00
C TYR A 228 -9.31 17.98 20.61
N SER A 229 -8.54 17.04 20.06
CA SER A 229 -7.95 17.16 18.73
C SER A 229 -9.00 17.09 17.61
N VAL A 230 -10.04 16.27 17.78
CA VAL A 230 -11.19 16.19 16.85
C VAL A 230 -12.04 17.44 17.00
N ARG A 231 -12.34 17.85 18.24
CA ARG A 231 -13.10 19.09 18.51
C ARG A 231 -12.44 20.30 17.87
N ALA A 232 -11.12 20.46 18.05
CA ALA A 232 -10.37 21.56 17.45
C ALA A 232 -10.46 21.58 15.92
N ILE A 233 -10.31 20.43 15.24
CA ILE A 233 -10.48 20.34 13.79
C ILE A 233 -11.91 20.72 13.35
N ALA A 234 -12.92 20.32 14.12
CA ALA A 234 -14.29 20.72 13.83
C ALA A 234 -14.46 22.25 13.94
N VAL A 235 -13.95 22.86 15.03
CA VAL A 235 -13.95 24.33 15.24
C VAL A 235 -13.27 25.09 14.10
N GLU A 236 -12.16 24.57 13.57
CA GLU A 236 -11.47 25.18 12.42
C GLU A 236 -12.37 25.33 11.19
N ARG A 237 -13.41 24.50 11.08
CA ARG A 237 -14.30 24.41 9.91
C ARG A 237 -15.71 24.95 10.15
N ILE A 238 -16.03 25.37 11.38
CA ILE A 238 -17.31 26.01 11.70
C ILE A 238 -17.34 27.44 11.15
N ALA A 239 -18.46 27.78 10.50
CA ALA A 239 -18.74 29.11 9.96
C ALA A 239 -19.56 29.98 10.92
N ASP A 240 -20.40 29.37 11.76
CA ASP A 240 -21.28 30.09 12.66
C ASP A 240 -20.50 30.71 13.84
N ARG A 241 -20.50 32.04 13.91
CA ARG A 241 -19.79 32.78 14.96
C ARG A 241 -20.41 32.60 16.35
N ALA A 242 -21.72 32.38 16.46
CA ALA A 242 -22.37 32.14 17.74
C ALA A 242 -21.96 30.78 18.30
N VAL A 243 -21.85 29.76 17.44
CA VAL A 243 -21.31 28.45 17.82
C VAL A 243 -19.85 28.55 18.25
N LEU A 244 -19.01 29.27 17.49
CA LEU A 244 -17.62 29.51 17.87
C LEU A 244 -17.49 30.22 19.22
N GLN A 245 -18.33 31.22 19.49
CA GLN A 245 -18.36 31.93 20.77
C GLN A 245 -18.77 31.00 21.90
N HIS A 246 -19.82 30.21 21.70
CA HIS A 246 -20.25 29.22 22.69
C HIS A 246 -19.12 28.26 23.06
N ILE A 247 -18.46 27.67 22.06
CA ILE A 247 -17.34 26.74 22.27
C ILE A 247 -16.18 27.42 23.00
N TYR A 248 -15.85 28.67 22.64
CA TYR A 248 -14.82 29.45 23.34
C TYR A 248 -15.14 29.65 24.84
N ASP A 249 -16.41 29.87 25.17
CA ASP A 249 -16.86 30.13 26.53
C ASP A 249 -17.03 28.85 27.36
N THR A 250 -17.22 27.69 26.73
CA THR A 250 -17.62 26.45 27.43
C THR A 250 -16.69 25.25 27.28
N ASP A 251 -15.83 25.18 26.26
CA ASP A 251 -14.91 24.04 26.09
C ASP A 251 -13.86 24.02 27.21
N ASP A 252 -13.50 22.82 27.67
CA ASP A 252 -12.54 22.62 28.75
C ASP A 252 -11.08 22.63 28.28
N SER A 253 -10.86 22.45 26.98
CA SER A 253 -9.53 22.42 26.37
C SER A 253 -9.10 23.82 25.96
N GLU A 254 -8.02 24.30 26.58
CA GLU A 254 -7.38 25.56 26.19
C GLU A 254 -7.03 25.61 24.69
N TRP A 255 -6.64 24.47 24.11
CA TRP A 255 -6.34 24.39 22.68
C TRP A 255 -7.58 24.60 21.80
N VAL A 256 -8.72 24.04 22.18
CA VAL A 256 -9.99 24.23 21.46
C VAL A 256 -10.45 25.68 21.60
N CYS A 257 -10.42 26.24 22.81
CA CYS A 257 -10.75 27.65 23.05
C CYS A 257 -9.84 28.60 22.25
N ALA A 258 -8.52 28.37 22.26
CA ALA A 258 -7.59 29.16 21.46
C ALA A 258 -7.89 29.07 19.95
N THR A 259 -8.31 27.90 19.47
CA THR A 259 -8.72 27.68 18.07
C THR A 259 -10.02 28.43 17.75
N ALA A 260 -11.01 28.41 18.65
CA ALA A 260 -12.24 29.16 18.50
C ALA A 260 -11.99 30.69 18.51
N LYS A 261 -11.12 31.17 19.41
CA LYS A 261 -10.69 32.58 19.46
C LYS A 261 -10.03 33.01 18.15
N GLU A 262 -9.10 32.22 17.62
CA GLU A 262 -8.47 32.50 16.30
C GLU A 262 -9.53 32.58 15.19
N ARG A 263 -10.53 31.70 15.19
CA ARG A 263 -11.63 31.74 14.22
C ARG A 263 -12.54 32.96 14.38
N LEU A 264 -12.74 33.45 15.61
CA LEU A 264 -13.54 34.63 15.92
C LEU A 264 -12.83 35.94 15.58
N THR A 265 -11.56 36.09 15.97
CA THR A 265 -10.80 37.36 15.89
C THR A 265 -9.88 37.43 14.68
N GLY A 266 -9.46 36.28 14.13
CA GLY A 266 -8.42 36.19 13.10
C GLY A 266 -7.00 36.37 13.62
N GLU A 267 -6.84 36.50 14.94
CA GLU A 267 -5.55 36.60 15.64
C GLU A 267 -4.88 35.22 15.73
N CYS A 268 -3.59 35.18 15.42
CA CYS A 268 -2.83 33.93 15.51
C CYS A 268 -2.64 33.52 16.96
N ARG A 269 -2.72 32.20 17.23
CA ARG A 269 -2.37 31.62 18.53
C ARG A 269 -0.89 31.87 18.83
N GLU A 270 -0.56 32.28 20.06
CA GLU A 270 0.83 32.59 20.46
C GLU A 270 1.77 31.40 20.23
N HIS A 271 1.34 30.17 20.53
CA HIS A 271 2.13 28.95 20.27
C HIS A 271 2.47 28.71 18.78
N ASP A 272 1.74 29.33 17.85
CA ASP A 272 2.03 29.25 16.42
C ASP A 272 2.99 30.35 15.94
N LEU A 273 3.30 31.34 16.78
CA LEU A 273 4.20 32.45 16.47
C LEU A 273 5.66 32.04 16.70
N VAL A 274 6.49 32.20 15.67
CA VAL A 274 7.94 31.99 15.73
C VAL A 274 8.64 33.33 15.55
N ALA A 275 9.54 33.69 16.47
CA ALA A 275 10.27 34.96 16.41
C ALA A 275 11.09 35.08 15.11
N ILE A 276 11.08 36.26 14.51
CA ILE A 276 11.94 36.62 13.38
C ILE A 276 13.18 37.32 13.96
N GLU A 277 14.28 36.58 14.10
CA GLU A 277 15.50 37.02 14.83
C GLU A 277 16.12 38.32 14.31
N THR A 278 15.94 38.65 13.03
CA THR A 278 16.55 39.82 12.37
C THR A 278 15.79 41.13 12.58
N GLU A 279 14.66 41.14 13.30
CA GLU A 279 13.76 42.30 13.38
C GLU A 279 13.47 42.77 14.82
N ARG A 280 14.41 42.57 15.76
CA ARG A 280 14.32 43.13 17.11
C ARG A 280 14.79 44.59 17.12
N ILE A 281 13.88 45.53 17.38
CA ILE A 281 14.22 46.97 17.49
C ILE A 281 13.92 47.43 18.92
N THR A 282 14.96 47.88 19.62
CA THR A 282 14.85 48.47 20.97
C THR A 282 14.87 49.98 20.86
N SER A 283 13.81 50.65 21.33
CA SER A 283 13.73 52.10 21.38
C SER A 283 14.52 52.70 22.55
N ILE A 284 14.83 53.99 22.47
CA ILE A 284 15.51 54.77 23.53
C ILE A 284 14.72 54.75 24.85
N SER A 285 13.40 54.57 24.79
CA SER A 285 12.50 54.45 25.96
C SER A 285 12.37 53.01 26.50
N GLY A 286 13.18 52.06 26.03
CA GLY A 286 13.23 50.68 26.54
C GLY A 286 12.14 49.74 26.00
N HIS A 287 11.28 50.20 25.08
CA HIS A 287 10.29 49.33 24.44
C HIS A 287 10.96 48.52 23.33
N THR A 288 10.77 47.20 23.37
CA THR A 288 11.23 46.27 22.33
C THR A 288 10.04 45.92 21.44
N ALA A 289 10.17 46.14 20.14
CA ALA A 289 9.29 45.58 19.13
C ALA A 289 9.93 44.30 18.57
N GLN A 290 9.19 43.19 18.60
CA GLN A 290 9.61 41.92 18.04
C GLN A 290 8.54 41.44 17.06
N LYS A 291 8.95 41.14 15.84
CA LYS A 291 8.07 40.51 14.85
C LYS A 291 8.14 38.99 14.96
N PHE A 292 6.99 38.38 14.74
CA PHE A 292 6.80 36.93 14.74
C PHE A 292 6.11 36.51 13.46
N LYS A 293 6.46 35.33 12.95
CA LYS A 293 5.78 34.69 11.82
C LYS A 293 4.94 33.53 12.33
N CYS A 294 3.65 33.53 12.02
CA CYS A 294 2.78 32.39 12.29
C CYS A 294 3.18 31.21 11.40
N LYS A 295 3.57 30.07 12.00
CA LYS A 295 3.95 28.85 11.27
C LYS A 295 2.78 28.21 10.50
N ARG A 296 1.54 28.54 10.87
CA ARG A 296 0.31 28.00 10.28
C ARG A 296 -0.17 28.81 9.07
N CYS A 297 -0.28 30.12 9.18
CA CYS A 297 -0.84 30.98 8.13
C CYS A 297 0.17 31.93 7.47
N GLY A 298 1.41 32.00 7.99
CA GLY A 298 2.46 32.86 7.45
C GLY A 298 2.32 34.34 7.77
N LYS A 299 1.23 34.77 8.44
CA LYS A 299 1.05 36.17 8.89
C LYS A 299 2.22 36.59 9.78
N ILE A 300 2.66 37.83 9.59
CA ILE A 300 3.62 38.48 10.47
C ILE A 300 2.84 39.32 11.47
N VAL A 301 3.13 39.11 12.76
CA VAL A 301 2.54 39.86 13.88
C VAL A 301 3.67 40.59 14.59
N GLU A 302 3.48 41.87 14.87
CA GLU A 302 4.42 42.67 15.67
C GLU A 302 3.87 42.78 17.09
N LEU A 303 4.65 42.36 18.07
CA LEU A 303 4.30 42.49 19.47
C LEU A 303 5.28 43.47 20.13
N THR A 304 4.75 44.38 20.95
CA THR A 304 5.52 45.43 21.64
C THR A 304 5.42 45.28 23.15
N GLY A 305 6.54 45.38 23.86
CA GLY A 305 6.64 45.06 25.28
C GLY A 305 7.92 45.61 25.92
N GLN A 306 7.93 45.72 27.25
CA GLN A 306 9.14 46.08 28.00
C GLN A 306 10.16 44.95 27.89
N SER A 307 11.46 45.28 27.84
CA SER A 307 12.57 44.44 27.38
C SER A 307 12.71 43.03 27.98
N ASP A 308 12.02 42.75 29.08
CA ASP A 308 12.29 41.63 29.97
C ASP A 308 11.23 40.50 29.92
N ASN A 309 10.18 40.61 29.08
CA ASN A 309 9.06 39.66 29.02
C ASN A 309 8.77 39.12 27.59
N TRP A 310 9.77 38.59 26.89
CA TRP A 310 9.59 37.86 25.62
C TRP A 310 10.13 36.45 25.69
#